data_AF-A0A3A5VYD1-F1
#
_entry.id   AF-A0A3A5VYD1-F1
#
_cell.length_a   1.000
_cell.length_b   1.000
_cell.length_c   1.000
_cell.angle_alpha   90.00
_cell.angle_beta   90.00
_cell.angle_gamma   90.00
#
_symmetry.space_group_name_H-M   'P 1'
#
loop_
_entity.id
_entity.type
_entity.pdbx_description
1 polymer ?
#
loop_
_entity_poly.entity_id
_entity_poly.type
_entity_poly.pdbx_seq_one_letter_code
_entity_poly.pdbx_strand_id
1 'polypeptide(L)' 'AQTNLLLKHIAAEDEDVQRHVAFVERWLEWNADEEIWARAMDAWKNNMGDEDPHLPFLSKEMRDDLEARSSSLPKE' A
#
# COMPACT_ATOMS: atom_id res chain seq x y z
N ALA A 1 2.50 0.00 -8.20
CA ALA A 1 1.76 1.29 -8.27
C ALA A 1 2.61 2.50 -8.68
N GLN A 2 3.90 2.35 -9.00
CA GLN A 2 4.78 3.48 -9.37
C GLN A 2 4.31 4.21 -10.65
N THR A 3 3.79 3.47 -11.62
CA THR A 3 3.17 4.02 -12.83
C THR A 3 1.97 4.92 -12.53
N ASN A 4 1.13 4.55 -11.53
CA ASN A 4 -0.05 5.33 -11.14
C ASN A 4 0.35 6.70 -10.55
N LEU A 5 1.40 6.71 -9.72
CA LEU A 5 1.98 7.93 -9.16
C LEU A 5 2.58 8.84 -10.24
N LEU A 6 3.21 8.26 -11.27
CA LEU A 6 3.72 9.03 -12.39
C LEU A 6 2.58 9.67 -13.19
N LEU A 7 1.51 8.91 -13.45
CA LEU A 7 0.33 9.38 -14.20
C LEU A 7 -0.38 10.56 -13.53
N LYS A 8 -0.38 10.66 -12.20
CA LYS A 8 -0.85 11.86 -11.48
C LYS A 8 -0.17 13.14 -11.93
N HIS A 9 1.12 13.06 -12.26
CA HIS A 9 1.93 14.23 -12.56
C HIS A 9 2.04 14.50 -14.06
N ILE A 10 2.25 13.46 -14.88
CA ILE A 10 2.51 13.63 -16.31
C ILE A 10 1.24 13.81 -17.15
N ALA A 11 0.07 13.42 -16.61
CA ALA A 11 -1.22 13.49 -17.29
C ALA A 11 -2.29 14.15 -16.40
N ALA A 12 -1.90 15.19 -15.67
CA ALA A 12 -2.75 15.85 -14.67
C ALA A 12 -4.05 16.44 -15.25
N GLU A 13 -4.02 16.90 -16.50
CA GLU A 13 -5.16 17.52 -17.19
C GLU A 13 -6.06 16.50 -17.93
N ASP A 14 -5.70 15.21 -17.94
CA ASP A 14 -6.48 14.15 -18.58
C ASP A 14 -7.47 13.56 -17.56
N GLU A 15 -8.74 13.95 -17.67
CA GLU A 15 -9.80 13.56 -16.73
C GLU A 15 -10.01 12.04 -16.66
N ASP A 16 -9.90 11.34 -17.79
CA ASP A 16 -10.09 9.89 -17.85
C ASP A 16 -8.92 9.16 -17.14
N VAL A 17 -7.69 9.64 -17.36
CA VAL A 17 -6.51 9.15 -16.65
C VAL A 17 -6.61 9.42 -15.15
N GLN A 18 -6.98 10.64 -14.73
CA GLN A 18 -7.09 10.96 -13.30
C GLN A 18 -8.21 10.16 -12.62
N ARG A 19 -9.32 9.91 -13.31
CA ARG A 19 -10.39 9.03 -12.81
C ARG A 19 -9.88 7.61 -12.55
N HIS A 20 -9.10 7.06 -13.48
CA HIS A 20 -8.53 5.71 -13.32
C HIS A 20 -7.49 5.67 -12.20
N VAL A 21 -6.62 6.67 -12.13
CA VAL A 21 -5.64 6.83 -11.05
C VAL A 21 -6.33 6.80 -9.69
N ALA A 22 -7.38 7.59 -9.51
CA ALA A 22 -8.13 7.66 -8.26
C ALA A 22 -8.84 6.33 -7.92
N PHE A 23 -9.28 5.57 -8.93
CA PHE A 23 -9.83 4.24 -8.72
C PHE A 23 -8.77 3.27 -8.18
N VAL A 24 -7.59 3.24 -8.79
CA VAL A 24 -6.49 2.37 -8.37
C VAL A 24 -6.01 2.71 -6.96
N GLU A 25 -5.96 4.00 -6.60
CA GLU A 25 -5.58 4.42 -5.24
C GLU A 25 -6.58 3.91 -4.20
N ARG A 26 -7.88 4.15 -4.38
CA ARG A 26 -8.90 3.63 -3.46
C ARG A 26 -8.87 2.10 -3.34
N TRP A 27 -8.62 1.41 -4.45
CA TRP A 27 -8.50 -0.04 -4.44
C TRP A 27 -7.28 -0.50 -3.64
N LEU A 28 -6.13 0.14 -3.79
CA LEU A 28 -4.91 -0.16 -3.03
C LEU A 28 -5.09 0.16 -1.54
N GLU A 29 -5.78 1.25 -1.22
CA GLU A 29 -6.11 1.63 0.16
C GLU A 29 -6.98 0.56 0.82
N TRP A 30 -8.06 0.14 0.17
CA TRP A 30 -8.92 -0.92 0.70
C TRP A 30 -8.16 -2.23 0.90
N ASN A 31 -7.28 -2.60 -0.04
CA ASN A 31 -6.45 -3.79 0.10
C ASN A 31 -5.55 -3.74 1.33
N ALA A 32 -4.90 -2.59 1.61
CA ALA A 32 -4.05 -2.44 2.78
C ALA A 32 -4.82 -2.60 4.11
N ASP A 33 -6.14 -2.36 4.09
CA ASP A 33 -7.00 -2.60 5.26
C ASP A 33 -7.33 -4.09 5.48
N GLU A 34 -7.10 -4.96 4.50
CA GLU A 34 -7.35 -6.40 4.65
C GLU A 34 -6.24 -7.10 5.44
N GLU A 35 -6.61 -8.03 6.32
CA GLU A 35 -5.67 -8.75 7.20
C GLU A 35 -4.55 -9.49 6.43
N ILE A 36 -4.86 -9.95 5.21
CA ILE A 36 -3.90 -10.63 4.34
C ILE A 36 -2.66 -9.78 4.05
N TRP A 37 -2.82 -8.46 3.96
CA TRP A 37 -1.71 -7.55 3.75
C TRP A 37 -0.84 -7.42 4.99
N ALA A 38 -1.45 -7.28 6.18
CA ALA A 38 -0.71 -7.27 7.44
C ALA A 38 0.11 -8.57 7.64
N ARG A 39 -0.47 -9.71 7.26
CA ARG A 39 0.22 -11.02 7.27
C ARG A 39 1.35 -11.10 6.27
N ALA A 40 1.17 -10.56 5.06
CA ALA A 40 2.22 -10.53 4.05
C ALA A 40 3.41 -9.68 4.51
N MET A 41 3.17 -8.53 5.16
CA MET A 41 4.23 -7.69 5.74
C MET A 41 4.93 -8.41 6.90
N ASP A 42 4.18 -9.07 7.80
CA ASP A 42 4.78 -9.81 8.92
C ASP A 42 5.67 -10.96 8.41
N ALA A 43 5.18 -11.71 7.42
CA ALA A 43 5.93 -12.77 6.76
C ALA A 43 7.18 -12.23 6.05
N TRP A 44 7.12 -11.05 5.45
CA TRP A 44 8.28 -10.41 4.83
C TRP A 44 9.37 -10.17 5.87
N LYS A 45 9.02 -9.47 6.96
CA LYS A 45 9.93 -9.14 8.05
C LYS A 45 10.51 -10.38 8.73
N ASN A 46 9.67 -11.37 9.04
CA ASN A 46 10.07 -12.54 9.81
C ASN A 46 10.75 -13.63 8.98
N ASN A 47 10.39 -13.80 7.71
CA ASN A 47 10.94 -14.87 6.86
C ASN A 47 12.10 -14.40 5.99
N MET A 48 12.06 -13.16 5.49
CA MET A 48 13.12 -12.62 4.64
C MET A 48 14.23 -11.96 5.49
N GLY A 49 13.93 -11.55 6.72
CA GLY A 49 14.88 -10.85 7.60
C GLY A 49 15.23 -9.44 7.13
N ASP A 50 14.46 -8.90 6.17
CA ASP A 50 14.62 -7.57 5.59
C ASP A 50 13.56 -6.61 6.15
N GLU A 51 13.82 -5.30 6.04
CA GLU A 51 12.81 -4.29 6.33
C GLU A 51 11.63 -4.38 5.34
N ASP A 52 10.47 -3.97 5.85
CA ASP A 52 9.25 -3.90 5.07
C ASP A 52 9.45 -3.02 3.82
N PRO A 53 8.98 -3.47 2.64
CA PRO A 53 9.11 -2.67 1.44
C PRO A 53 8.34 -1.36 1.61
N HIS A 54 9.00 -0.23 1.30
CA HIS A 54 8.31 1.05 1.31
C HIS A 54 7.18 1.02 0.26
N LEU A 55 5.94 1.26 0.72
CA LEU A 55 4.74 1.40 -0.11
C LEU A 55 4.40 2.87 -0.36
N PRO A 56 4.99 3.54 -1.39
CA PRO A 56 4.86 4.99 -1.59
C PRO A 56 3.47 5.45 -2.04
N PHE A 57 2.61 4.52 -2.39
CA PHE A 57 1.23 4.77 -2.79
C PHE A 57 0.27 4.81 -1.60
N LEU A 58 0.70 4.40 -0.41
CA LEU A 58 -0.06 4.52 0.82
C LEU A 58 0.29 5.84 1.54
N SER A 59 -0.72 6.45 2.16
CA SER A 59 -0.49 7.56 3.07
C SER A 59 0.45 7.14 4.22
N LYS A 60 1.06 8.10 4.90
CA LYS A 60 1.91 7.78 6.07
C LYS A 60 1.08 7.09 7.16
N GLU A 61 -0.11 7.61 7.43
CA GLU A 61 -1.05 7.05 8.42
C GLU A 61 -1.38 5.57 8.14
N MET A 62 -1.67 5.22 6.88
CA MET A 62 -1.98 3.83 6.51
C MET A 62 -0.77 2.91 6.59
N ARG A 63 0.44 3.43 6.34
CA ARG A 63 1.66 2.64 6.53
C ARG A 63 1.91 2.38 8.01
N ASP A 64 1.76 3.40 8.84
CA ASP A 64 1.92 3.28 10.30
C ASP A 64 0.87 2.30 10.88
N ASP A 65 -0.38 2.34 10.40
CA ASP A 65 -1.43 1.38 10.79
C ASP A 65 -1.11 -0.05 10.35
N LEU A 66 -0.70 -0.24 9.10
CA LEU A 66 -0.33 -1.55 8.55
C LEU A 66 0.82 -2.18 9.34
N GLU A 67 1.85 -1.40 9.68
CA GLU A 67 2.99 -1.85 10.50
C GLU A 67 2.54 -2.26 11.91
N ALA A 68 1.67 -1.46 12.55
CA ALA A 68 1.14 -1.75 13.87
C ALA A 68 0.30 -3.04 13.86
N ARG A 69 -0.58 -3.19 12.86
CA ARG A 69 -1.42 -4.38 12.69
C ARG A 69 -0.60 -5.62 12.44
N SER A 70 0.36 -5.54 11.51
CA SER A 70 1.32 -6.60 11.21
C SER A 70 2.03 -7.10 12.47
N SER A 71 2.54 -6.17 13.29
CA SER A 71 3.25 -6.48 14.54
C SER A 71 2.36 -7.07 15.65
N SER A 72 1.05 -6.85 15.57
CA SER A 72 0.05 -7.32 16.55
C SER A 72 -0.62 -8.65 16.20
N LEU A 73 -0.31 -9.21 15.02
CA LEU A 73 -0.89 -10.47 14.57
C LEU A 73 -0.53 -11.63 15.52
N PRO A 74 -1.45 -12.59 15.73
CA PRO A 74 -1.14 -13.81 16.47
C PRO A 74 0.01 -14.56 15.79
N LYS A 75 1.07 -14.86 16.56
CA LYS A 75 2.16 -15.73 16.10
C LYS A 75 1.67 -17.18 16.16
N GLU A 76 1.73 -17.89 15.03
CA GLU A 76 1.46 -19.33 14.94
C GLU A 76 2.56 -20.18 15.59
#